data_AF-A0AAU6G7T7-F1
#
_entry.id   AF-A0AAU6G7T7-F1
#
_cell.length_a   1.000
_cell.length_b   1.000
_cell.length_c   1.000
_cell.angle_alpha   90.00
_cell.angle_beta   90.00
_cell.angle_gamma   90.00
#
_symmetry.space_group_name_H-M   'P 1'
#
loop_
_entity.id
_entity.type
_entity.pdbx_description
1 polymer ?
#
loop_
_entity_poly.entity_id
_entity_poly.type
_entity_poly.pdbx_seq_one_letter_code
_entity_poly.pdbx_strand_id
1 'polypeptide(L)' 'MPREMTYPCCTCGSDQPHRQPRDDRERDIIRELTHARTPHAYVDDYWICGRTDYDCRNIRHAWRVKPFDPPRKMPEPD' A
#
# COMPACT_ATOMS: atom_id res chain seq x y z
N MET A 1 1.66 -16.96 -1.19
CA MET A 1 2.64 -15.95 -0.73
C MET A 1 2.31 -14.63 -1.41
N PRO A 2 2.18 -13.51 -0.68
CA PRO A 2 1.96 -12.21 -1.30
C PRO A 2 3.14 -11.89 -2.22
N ARG A 3 2.87 -11.29 -3.38
CA ARG A 3 3.94 -10.83 -4.27
C ARG A 3 4.66 -9.67 -3.61
N GLU A 4 5.97 -9.60 -3.82
CA GLU A 4 6.82 -8.51 -3.38
C GLU A 4 7.50 -7.85 -4.59
N MET A 5 7.52 -6.52 -4.60
CA MET A 5 8.14 -5.72 -5.64
C MET A 5 8.72 -4.44 -5.06
N THR A 6 9.79 -3.94 -5.66
CA THR A 6 10.39 -2.66 -5.27
C THR A 6 9.70 -1.52 -5.99
N TYR A 7 9.22 -0.54 -5.23
CA TYR A 7 8.49 0.63 -5.75
C TYR A 7 8.85 1.90 -4.99
N PRO A 8 8.66 3.08 -5.62
CA PRO A 8 8.83 4.35 -4.95
C PRO A 8 7.75 4.54 -3.87
N CYS A 9 8.20 4.85 -2.66
CA CYS A 9 7.33 5.12 -1.52
C CYS A 9 7.28 6.62 -1.22
N CYS A 10 6.08 7.21 -1.26
CA CYS A 10 5.89 8.64 -0.97
C CYS A 10 6.39 9.02 0.43
N THR A 11 6.16 8.17 1.44
CA THR A 11 6.55 8.43 2.84
C THR A 11 8.05 8.25 3.06
N CYS A 12 8.67 7.25 2.43
CA CYS A 12 10.11 6.99 2.59
C CYS A 12 10.99 7.84 1.67
N GLY A 13 10.40 8.52 0.68
CA GLY A 13 11.13 9.33 -0.31
C GLY A 13 12.08 8.55 -1.21
N SER A 14 11.97 7.23 -1.25
CA SER A 14 12.91 6.31 -1.93
C SER A 14 12.19 5.04 -2.38
N ASP A 15 12.86 4.25 -3.21
CA ASP A 15 12.42 2.91 -3.58
C ASP A 15 12.52 1.97 -2.38
N GLN A 16 11.41 1.28 -2.09
CA GLN A 16 11.28 0.40 -0.94
C GLN A 16 10.64 -0.92 -1.39
N PRO A 17 10.91 -2.03 -0.68
CA PRO A 17 10.15 -3.25 -0.87
C PRO A 17 8.69 -2.99 -0.50
N HIS A 18 7.78 -3.42 -1.35
CA HIS A 18 6.35 -3.43 -1.06
C HIS A 18 5.80 -4.83 -1.28
N ARG A 19 4.76 -5.15 -0.52
CA ARG A 19 4.05 -6.41 -0.60
C ARG A 19 2.59 -6.20 -0.94
N GLN A 20 1.97 -7.22 -1.52
CA GLN A 20 0.51 -7.32 -1.58
C GLN A 20 -0.11 -7.59 -0.20
N PRO A 21 -1.42 -7.36 -0.05
CA PRO A 21 -2.18 -7.73 1.14
C PRO A 21 -2.09 -9.24 1.40
N ARG A 22 -1.96 -9.63 2.66
CA ARG A 22 -1.75 -11.03 3.07
C ARG A 22 -3.06 -11.80 3.23
N ASP A 23 -4.07 -11.13 3.75
CA ASP A 23 -5.31 -11.74 4.23
C ASP A 23 -6.51 -10.82 3.95
N ASP A 24 -7.71 -11.36 4.15
CA ASP A 24 -8.96 -10.66 3.82
C ASP A 24 -9.17 -9.42 4.71
N ARG A 25 -8.66 -9.42 5.94
CA ARG A 25 -8.69 -8.23 6.81
C ARG A 25 -7.88 -7.08 6.21
N GLU A 26 -6.65 -7.34 5.77
CA GLU A 26 -5.87 -6.29 5.09
C GLU A 26 -6.54 -5.83 3.80
N ARG A 27 -7.18 -6.73 3.06
CA ARG A 27 -7.92 -6.39 1.83
C ARG A 27 -9.10 -5.48 2.13
N ASP A 28 -9.88 -5.78 3.16
CA ASP A 28 -11.05 -4.99 3.54
C ASP A 28 -10.65 -3.61 4.07
N ILE A 29 -9.57 -3.51 4.86
CA ILE A 29 -9.01 -2.23 5.28
C ILE A 29 -8.61 -1.38 4.06
N ILE A 30 -7.93 -1.98 3.08
CA ILE A 30 -7.55 -1.25 1.87
C ILE A 30 -8.80 -0.79 1.12
N ARG A 31 -9.82 -1.65 0.96
CA ARG A 31 -11.11 -1.26 0.35
C ARG A 31 -11.69 -0.06 1.08
N GLU A 32 -11.86 -0.13 2.39
CA GLU A 32 -12.42 0.97 3.18
C GLU A 32 -11.65 2.28 3.00
N LEU A 33 -10.31 2.21 3.08
CA LEU A 33 -9.47 3.37 2.88
C LEU A 33 -9.60 3.93 1.46
N THR A 34 -9.59 3.08 0.43
CA THR A 34 -9.43 3.49 -0.97
C THR A 34 -10.71 3.67 -1.76
N HIS A 35 -11.83 3.09 -1.31
CA HIS A 35 -13.11 3.10 -2.02
C HIS A 35 -13.57 4.51 -2.39
N ALA A 36 -13.35 5.50 -1.52
CA ALA A 36 -13.72 6.89 -1.78
C ALA A 36 -12.94 7.54 -2.95
N ARG A 37 -11.75 7.05 -3.29
CA ARG A 37 -10.92 7.58 -4.40
C ARG A 37 -11.03 6.76 -5.67
N THR A 38 -11.13 5.45 -5.52
CA THR A 38 -10.99 4.50 -6.63
C THR A 38 -11.95 3.33 -6.40
N PRO A 39 -13.27 3.57 -6.58
CA PRO A 39 -14.30 2.58 -6.25
C PRO A 39 -14.25 1.31 -7.12
N HIS A 40 -13.58 1.37 -8.26
CA HIS A 40 -13.44 0.25 -9.20
C HIS A 40 -12.05 -0.40 -9.20
N ALA A 41 -11.13 0.04 -8.32
CA ALA A 41 -9.80 -0.56 -8.27
C ALA A 41 -9.82 -1.91 -7.58
N TYR A 42 -9.08 -2.88 -8.13
CA TYR A 42 -8.89 -4.16 -7.48
C TYR A 42 -7.96 -4.01 -6.29
N VAL A 43 -8.29 -4.67 -5.18
CA VAL A 43 -7.48 -4.59 -3.96
C VAL A 43 -6.07 -5.13 -4.17
N ASP A 44 -5.92 -6.10 -5.07
CA ASP A 44 -4.63 -6.69 -5.41
C ASP A 44 -3.74 -5.75 -6.25
N ASP A 45 -4.27 -4.62 -6.74
CA ASP A 45 -3.47 -3.56 -7.36
C ASP A 45 -2.77 -2.66 -6.32
N TYR A 46 -3.10 -2.81 -5.04
CA TYR A 46 -2.50 -2.05 -3.96
C TYR A 46 -1.29 -2.76 -3.36
N TRP A 47 -0.33 -1.94 -2.95
CA TRP A 47 0.96 -2.36 -2.42
C TRP A 47 1.23 -1.65 -1.10
N ILE A 48 1.65 -2.41 -0.09
CA ILE A 48 1.96 -1.93 1.26
C ILE A 48 3.48 -1.87 1.41
N CYS A 49 4.02 -0.71 1.78
CA CYS A 49 5.45 -0.55 2.05
C CYS A 49 5.89 -1.47 3.19
N GLY A 50 6.92 -2.28 2.93
CA GLY A 50 7.49 -3.25 3.86
C GLY A 50 8.68 -2.72 4.67
N ARG A 51 9.02 -1.43 4.58
CA ARG A 51 10.14 -0.86 5.35
C ARG A 51 9.85 -0.91 6.84
N THR A 52 10.71 -1.60 7.59
CA THR A 52 10.54 -1.86 9.03
C THR A 52 11.13 -0.78 9.93
N ASP A 53 12.16 -0.03 9.50
CA ASP A 53 12.87 0.95 10.35
C ASP A 53 11.96 1.95 11.09
N TYR A 54 10.87 2.37 10.42
CA TYR A 54 9.85 3.28 10.95
C TYR A 54 8.44 2.72 10.75
N ASP A 55 8.36 1.43 10.43
CA ASP A 55 7.11 0.73 10.19
C ASP A 55 6.17 1.51 9.25
N CYS A 56 6.66 1.74 8.02
CA CYS A 56 6.09 2.74 7.11
C CYS A 56 4.66 2.40 6.70
N ARG A 57 4.42 1.16 6.23
CA ARG A 57 3.09 0.62 5.89
C ARG A 57 2.24 1.49 4.97
N ASN A 58 2.88 2.39 4.21
CA ASN A 58 2.17 3.25 3.27
C ASN A 58 1.57 2.40 2.15
N ILE A 59 0.31 2.63 1.86
CA ILE A 59 -0.48 1.99 0.82
C ILE A 59 -0.34 2.84 -0.43
N ARG A 60 0.04 2.20 -1.54
CA ARG A 60 0.08 2.82 -2.87
C ARG A 60 -0.75 2.01 -3.87
N HIS A 61 -1.26 2.69 -4.89
CA HIS A 61 -2.03 2.07 -5.96
C HIS A 61 -1.16 1.89 -7.21
N ALA A 62 -0.93 0.63 -7.61
CA ALA A 62 -0.26 0.21 -8.84
C ALA A 62 1.04 0.97 -9.17
N TRP A 63 1.45 1.06 -10.44
CA TRP A 63 2.68 1.73 -10.89
C TRP A 63 2.63 3.28 -10.86
N ARG A 64 1.74 3.93 -10.09
CA ARG A 64 1.76 5.41 -10.01
C ARG A 64 3.05 5.90 -9.37
N VAL A 65 3.78 6.73 -10.12
CA VAL A 65 5.09 7.28 -9.73
C VAL A 65 4.97 8.73 -9.29
N LYS A 66 4.39 9.65 -10.08
CA LYS A 66 4.10 11.05 -9.68
C LYS A 66 2.94 11.65 -10.49
N PRO A 67 2.15 12.60 -9.93
CA PRO A 67 2.13 12.97 -8.52
C PRO A 67 1.62 11.80 -7.66
N PHE A 68 2.20 11.63 -6.47
CA PHE A 68 1.75 10.59 -5.55
C PHE A 68 0.36 10.94 -5.02
N ASP A 69 -0.49 9.92 -4.86
CA ASP A 69 -1.66 10.04 -3.99
C ASP A 69 -1.18 10.35 -2.55
N PRO A 70 -1.93 11.15 -1.76
CA PRO A 70 -1.61 11.40 -0.35
C PRO A 70 -1.41 10.08 0.40
N PRO A 71 -0.39 9.99 1.27
CA PRO A 71 -0.04 8.74 1.92
C PRO A 71 -1.18 8.24 2.80
N ARG A 72 -1.40 6.92 2.77
CA ARG A 72 -2.38 6.22 3.59
C ARG A 72 -1.67 5.06 4.26
N LYS A 73 -1.67 5.04 5.58
CA LYS A 73 -0.93 4.02 6.34
C LYS A 73 -1.89 2.89 6.72
N MET A 74 -1.48 1.63 6.51
CA MET A 74 -2.21 0.51 7.11
C MET A 74 -2.20 0.65 8.63
N PRO A 75 -3.31 0.30 9.33
CA PRO A 75 -3.35 0.26 10.78
C PRO A 75 -2.44 -0.85 11.32
N GLU A 76 -2.10 -0.76 12.62
CA GLU A 76 -1.25 -1.76 13.28
C GLU A 76 -1.90 -3.14 13.22
N PRO A 77 -1.11 -4.21 12.99
CA PRO A 77 -1.61 -5.56 13.19
C PRO A 77 -1.99 -5.72 14.67
N ASP A 78 -3.05 -6.49 14.93
CA ASP A 78 -3.48 -6.85 16.28
C ASP A 78 -2.47 -7.81 16.93
#